data_AF-A0A938HPT6-F1
#
_entry.id   AF-A0A938HPT6-F1
#
_cell.length_a   1.000
_cell.length_b   1.000
_cell.length_c   1.000
_cell.angle_alpha   90.00
_cell.angle_beta   90.00
_cell.angle_gamma   90.00
#
_symmetry.space_group_name_H-M   'P 1'
#
loop_
_entity.id
_entity.type
_entity.pdbx_description
1 polymer ?
#
loop_
_entity_poly.entity_id
_entity_poly.type
_entity_poly.pdbx_seq_one_letter_code
_entity_poly.pdbx_strand_id
1 'polypeptide(L)'
;MAKRSVLSVLSVLSMLSAAARGGQVSREALQTLYVEPVAVAAQVAEPPVLDGRLNDKAWQGAEPLHFGFSDPTTPGKPKETTQVRLACDGANLYVAFDCVELHSIKANATGEWDEKVAEDDHVSIVLKPRGNRWCDESHHSAFVLIKVNPKGAMCARTYRHLEGDARPGTATKVEGLAAKAATYPNRWCAEVRIPFAGVLTDPAKMEVAWQANFFRKRHSNLYSSVQPGDIGYANWTTSWKACADLATFSPSPAMFGVVYIPTGKAVPDKLKGVENIVVKPAPKPPEADKKTPPPGFDLSEAELEAHFRSPVALVPFVEKGPEIRGDLSDPIWQ
;
A
#
# COMPACT_ATOMS: atom_id res chain seq x y z
N MET A 1 -1.00 -14.38 65.29
CA MET A 1 0.44 -14.13 65.05
C MET A 1 0.63 -13.79 63.58
N ALA A 2 1.31 -12.69 63.30
CA ALA A 2 1.62 -12.17 61.97
C ALA A 2 3.12 -12.36 61.67
N LYS A 3 3.49 -12.54 60.39
CA LYS A 3 4.49 -11.71 59.66
C LYS A 3 4.79 -12.22 58.24
N ARG A 4 4.97 -11.23 57.35
CA ARG A 4 5.37 -11.24 55.93
C ARG A 4 6.86 -11.53 55.71
N SER A 5 7.23 -11.82 54.44
CA SER A 5 8.39 -11.32 53.62
C SER A 5 9.13 -12.46 52.88
N VAL A 6 9.76 -12.38 51.69
CA VAL A 6 9.75 -11.59 50.42
C VAL A 6 11.02 -12.00 49.63
N LEU A 7 10.95 -12.10 48.28
CA LEU A 7 12.05 -12.10 47.24
C LEU A 7 13.00 -13.33 47.14
N SER A 8 13.56 -13.78 45.99
CA SER A 8 14.01 -13.16 44.72
C SER A 8 14.00 -14.23 43.58
N VAL A 9 13.47 -14.02 42.36
CA VAL A 9 14.03 -13.32 41.19
C VAL A 9 15.50 -13.67 40.89
N LEU A 10 15.75 -14.72 40.10
CA LEU A 10 17.06 -14.97 39.46
C LEU A 10 16.99 -16.01 38.33
N SER A 11 16.51 -15.61 37.15
CA SER A 11 16.85 -16.25 35.85
C SER A 11 16.38 -15.44 34.65
N VAL A 12 16.66 -14.12 34.66
CA VAL A 12 16.63 -13.26 33.48
C VAL A 12 17.95 -12.49 33.45
N LEU A 13 19.05 -13.15 33.12
CA LEU A 13 20.32 -12.46 32.93
C LEU A 13 21.16 -13.17 31.84
N SER A 14 20.68 -13.08 30.60
CA SER A 14 21.51 -13.31 29.41
C SER A 14 20.94 -12.61 28.17
N MET A 15 20.52 -11.34 28.31
CA MET A 15 20.25 -10.43 27.19
C MET A 15 20.62 -8.98 27.56
N LEU A 16 21.91 -8.74 27.85
CA LEU A 16 22.48 -7.40 27.82
C LEU A 16 23.69 -7.39 26.86
N SER A 17 23.40 -7.25 25.57
CA SER A 17 24.26 -6.57 24.58
C SER A 17 23.53 -6.46 23.24
N ALA A 18 22.69 -5.44 23.12
CA ALA A 18 22.32 -4.85 21.84
C ALA A 18 21.71 -3.44 22.06
N ALA A 19 22.33 -2.63 22.91
CA ALA A 19 22.06 -1.20 22.95
C ALA A 19 22.93 -0.50 21.88
N ALA A 20 22.62 -0.75 20.60
CA ALA A 20 23.07 0.03 19.44
C ALA A 20 22.43 -0.54 18.15
N ARG A 21 21.22 -0.08 17.78
CA ARG A 21 20.63 0.05 16.42
C ARG A 21 19.12 0.25 16.53
N GLY A 22 18.59 1.24 15.81
CA GLY A 22 17.20 1.69 15.90
C GLY A 22 16.18 0.57 15.78
N GLY A 23 15.24 0.52 16.73
CA GLY A 23 14.10 -0.38 16.63
C GLY A 23 13.26 0.02 15.41
N GLN A 24 13.13 -0.90 14.45
CA GLN A 24 12.11 -0.77 13.41
C GLN A 24 10.73 -0.80 14.09
N VAL A 25 9.80 0.00 13.59
CA VAL A 25 8.40 -0.05 14.01
C VAL A 25 7.67 -0.97 13.03
N SER A 26 6.93 -1.97 13.51
CA SER A 26 6.21 -2.90 12.64
C SER A 26 4.89 -2.31 12.12
N ARG A 27 4.46 -2.74 10.93
CA ARG A 27 3.19 -2.32 10.33
C ARG A 27 2.00 -2.67 11.23
N GLU A 28 2.01 -3.85 11.83
CA GLU A 28 0.94 -4.36 12.68
C GLU A 28 0.75 -3.49 13.91
N ALA A 29 1.85 -3.11 14.55
CA ALA A 29 1.81 -2.22 15.70
C ALA A 29 1.27 -0.84 15.32
N LEU A 30 1.72 -0.27 14.20
CA LEU A 30 1.16 0.98 13.68
C LEU A 30 -0.33 0.84 13.36
N GLN A 31 -0.76 -0.29 12.79
CA GLN A 31 -2.15 -0.52 12.42
C GLN A 31 -3.08 -0.50 13.64
N THR A 32 -2.60 -0.77 14.86
CA THR A 32 -3.40 -0.63 16.09
C THR A 32 -3.71 0.82 16.47
N LEU A 33 -2.98 1.79 15.90
CA LEU A 33 -3.06 3.21 16.25
C LEU A 33 -3.83 4.04 15.21
N TYR A 34 -4.07 3.46 14.03
CA TYR A 34 -4.77 4.09 12.92
C TYR A 34 -5.94 3.22 12.48
N VAL A 35 -7.08 3.86 12.23
CA VAL A 35 -8.27 3.18 11.68
C VAL A 35 -8.07 2.92 10.18
N GLU A 36 -7.30 3.80 9.55
CA GLU A 36 -6.91 3.81 8.15
C GLU A 36 -5.83 2.74 7.89
N PRO A 37 -5.77 2.20 6.66
CA PRO A 37 -4.70 1.26 6.33
C PRO A 37 -3.34 1.94 6.48
N VAL A 38 -2.42 1.23 7.11
CA VAL A 38 -1.04 1.66 7.30
C VAL A 38 -0.12 0.91 6.35
N ALA A 39 0.89 1.59 5.81
CA ALA A 39 2.01 1.02 5.09
C ALA A 39 3.33 1.50 5.67
N VAL A 40 4.38 0.69 5.53
CA VAL A 40 5.74 1.02 6.00
C VAL A 40 6.69 0.97 4.80
N ALA A 41 7.43 2.05 4.55
CA ALA A 41 8.49 2.05 3.56
C ALA A 41 9.70 1.26 4.07
N ALA A 42 10.20 0.31 3.28
CA ALA A 42 11.43 -0.41 3.61
C ALA A 42 12.62 0.54 3.55
N GLN A 43 13.45 0.57 4.60
CA GLN A 43 14.68 1.35 4.57
C GLN A 43 15.73 0.60 3.75
N VAL A 44 16.35 1.29 2.79
CA VAL A 44 17.35 0.71 1.89
C VAL A 44 18.68 1.45 2.00
N ALA A 45 19.78 0.70 1.91
CA ALA A 45 21.13 1.26 1.87
C ALA A 45 21.55 1.62 0.44
N GLU A 46 21.06 0.85 -0.54
CA GLU A 46 21.29 1.06 -1.96
C GLU A 46 19.95 1.43 -2.62
N PRO A 47 19.87 2.55 -3.34
CA PRO A 47 18.65 2.94 -4.04
C PRO A 47 18.39 1.99 -5.22
N PRO A 48 17.12 1.74 -5.59
CA PRO A 48 16.81 0.96 -6.79
C PRO A 48 17.29 1.67 -8.06
N VAL A 49 17.73 0.90 -9.04
CA VAL A 49 17.95 1.42 -10.38
C VAL A 49 16.59 1.61 -11.04
N LEU A 50 16.21 2.85 -11.36
CA LEU A 50 14.95 3.10 -12.07
C LEU A 50 15.06 2.59 -13.51
N ASP A 51 14.47 1.43 -13.78
CA ASP A 51 14.43 0.81 -15.11
C ASP A 51 13.10 0.07 -15.40
N GLY A 52 12.21 0.00 -14.41
CA GLY A 52 10.92 -0.67 -14.47
C GLY A 52 10.97 -2.18 -14.22
N ARG A 53 12.09 -2.77 -13.77
CA ARG A 53 12.25 -4.23 -13.73
C ARG A 53 12.07 -4.88 -12.35
N LEU A 54 11.86 -4.09 -11.29
CA LEU A 54 11.49 -4.51 -9.93
C LEU A 54 12.33 -5.67 -9.33
N ASN A 55 13.55 -5.89 -9.82
CA ASN A 55 14.42 -7.00 -9.43
C ASN A 55 15.53 -6.56 -8.45
N ASP A 56 15.67 -5.26 -8.20
CA ASP A 56 16.57 -4.71 -7.19
C ASP A 56 16.31 -5.26 -5.79
N LYS A 57 17.38 -5.38 -5.00
CA LYS A 57 17.31 -5.75 -3.58
C LYS A 57 16.41 -4.83 -2.78
N ALA A 58 16.31 -3.55 -3.17
CA ALA A 58 15.47 -2.54 -2.55
C ALA A 58 13.99 -2.98 -2.47
N TRP A 59 13.51 -3.79 -3.42
CA TRP A 59 12.13 -4.24 -3.49
C TRP A 59 11.86 -5.56 -2.78
N GLN A 60 12.90 -6.38 -2.56
CA GLN A 60 12.76 -7.72 -1.96
C GLN A 60 12.31 -7.66 -0.49
N GLY A 61 12.75 -6.63 0.25
CA GLY A 61 12.35 -6.39 1.63
C GLY A 61 11.11 -5.51 1.80
N ALA A 62 10.53 -5.02 0.70
CA ALA A 62 9.37 -4.13 0.74
C ALA A 62 8.07 -4.93 0.68
N GLU A 63 7.21 -4.74 1.68
CA GLU A 63 5.90 -5.37 1.74
C GLU A 63 5.01 -4.89 0.57
N PRO A 64 4.41 -5.79 -0.22
CA PRO A 64 3.49 -5.40 -1.28
C PRO A 64 2.15 -4.97 -0.69
N LEU A 65 1.68 -3.78 -1.09
CA LEU A 65 0.34 -3.31 -0.83
C LEU A 65 -0.55 -3.61 -2.04
N HIS A 66 -1.73 -4.18 -1.80
CA HIS A 66 -2.64 -4.62 -2.86
C HIS A 66 -3.76 -3.63 -3.09
N PHE A 67 -4.14 -3.44 -4.35
CA PHE A 67 -5.24 -2.55 -4.70
C PHE A 67 -6.58 -3.29 -4.72
N GLY A 68 -7.61 -2.62 -4.19
CA GLY A 68 -9.01 -2.94 -4.43
C GLY A 68 -9.61 -1.98 -5.46
N PHE A 69 -10.92 -2.09 -5.68
CA PHE A 69 -11.65 -1.03 -6.38
C PHE A 69 -11.60 0.25 -5.56
N SER A 70 -11.41 1.39 -6.24
CA SER A 70 -11.41 2.67 -5.53
C SER A 70 -12.80 3.02 -5.01
N ASP A 71 -13.85 2.77 -5.79
CA ASP A 71 -15.21 2.86 -5.28
C ASP A 71 -15.51 1.66 -4.37
N PRO A 72 -15.70 1.87 -3.05
CA PRO A 72 -15.95 0.78 -2.11
C PRO A 72 -17.28 0.06 -2.32
N THR A 73 -18.21 0.66 -3.11
CA THR A 73 -19.50 0.03 -3.43
C THR A 73 -19.38 -0.97 -4.59
N THR A 74 -18.25 -0.97 -5.32
CA THR A 74 -18.02 -1.92 -6.41
C THR A 74 -17.76 -3.32 -5.83
N PRO A 75 -18.60 -4.32 -6.15
CA PRO A 75 -18.43 -5.67 -5.62
C PRO A 75 -17.23 -6.39 -6.27
N GLY A 76 -16.63 -7.33 -5.53
CA GLY A 76 -15.58 -8.21 -6.03
C GLY A 76 -14.16 -7.64 -5.92
N LYS A 77 -13.25 -8.13 -6.77
CA LYS A 77 -11.84 -7.71 -6.82
C LYS A 77 -11.40 -7.43 -8.27
N PRO A 78 -10.43 -6.52 -8.49
CA PRO A 78 -9.89 -6.28 -9.82
C PRO A 78 -9.21 -7.54 -10.38
N LYS A 79 -9.54 -7.94 -11.62
CA LYS A 79 -8.84 -9.02 -12.34
C LYS A 79 -7.40 -8.61 -12.72
N GLU A 80 -7.26 -7.39 -13.21
CA GLU A 80 -5.97 -6.75 -13.47
C GLU A 80 -5.41 -6.17 -12.17
N THR A 81 -4.89 -7.08 -11.35
CA THR A 81 -4.36 -6.74 -10.03
C THR A 81 -3.22 -5.74 -10.13
N THR A 82 -3.13 -4.89 -9.10
CA THR A 82 -2.03 -3.93 -8.95
C THR A 82 -1.46 -4.07 -7.55
N GLN A 83 -0.14 -4.10 -7.48
CA GLN A 83 0.62 -4.03 -6.23
C GLN A 83 1.48 -2.78 -6.23
N VAL A 84 1.68 -2.19 -5.06
CA VAL A 84 2.66 -1.13 -4.84
C VAL A 84 3.62 -1.53 -3.73
N ARG A 85 4.91 -1.24 -3.90
CA ARG A 85 5.95 -1.41 -2.89
C ARG A 85 6.59 -0.06 -2.58
N LEU A 86 6.95 0.15 -1.32
CA LEU A 86 7.53 1.38 -0.83
C LEU A 86 8.91 1.11 -0.24
N ALA A 87 9.88 1.90 -0.65
CA ALA A 87 11.22 1.91 -0.07
C ALA A 87 11.68 3.35 0.17
N CYS A 88 12.66 3.57 1.04
CA CYS A 88 13.20 4.90 1.29
C CYS A 88 14.68 4.85 1.68
N ASP A 89 15.39 5.91 1.36
CA ASP A 89 16.70 6.22 1.92
C ASP A 89 16.62 7.56 2.70
N GLY A 90 17.77 8.11 3.08
CA GLY A 90 17.81 9.38 3.83
C GLY A 90 17.33 10.62 3.06
N ALA A 91 17.13 10.52 1.74
CA ALA A 91 16.83 11.65 0.86
C ALA A 91 15.59 11.44 -0.03
N ASN A 92 15.16 10.20 -0.25
CA ASN A 92 14.12 9.87 -1.22
C ASN A 92 13.13 8.83 -0.69
N LEU A 93 11.88 8.98 -1.13
CA LEU A 93 10.89 7.90 -1.17
C LEU A 93 10.91 7.26 -2.57
N TYR A 94 10.91 5.94 -2.61
CA TYR A 94 10.82 5.13 -3.82
C TYR A 94 9.49 4.38 -3.82
N VAL A 95 8.82 4.39 -4.96
CA VAL A 95 7.53 3.73 -5.16
C VAL A 95 7.60 2.87 -6.40
N ALA A 96 7.33 1.58 -6.24
CA ALA A 96 7.27 0.61 -7.34
C ALA A 96 5.84 0.12 -7.53
N PHE A 97 5.35 0.15 -8.76
CA PHE A 97 4.07 -0.41 -9.16
C PHE A 97 4.29 -1.65 -10.02
N ASP A 98 3.58 -2.74 -9.70
CA ASP A 98 3.46 -3.94 -10.51
C ASP A 98 2.00 -4.07 -10.95
N CYS A 99 1.74 -3.86 -12.24
CA CYS A 99 0.41 -3.75 -12.81
C CYS A 99 0.17 -4.89 -13.79
N VAL A 100 -0.58 -5.92 -13.37
CA VAL A 100 -1.06 -6.96 -14.30
C VAL A 100 -1.98 -6.29 -15.33
N GLU A 101 -1.76 -6.58 -16.60
CA GLU A 101 -2.46 -5.96 -17.72
C GLU A 101 -2.74 -7.04 -18.77
N LEU A 102 -4.02 -7.33 -18.99
CA LEU A 102 -4.48 -8.38 -19.88
C LEU A 102 -5.09 -7.80 -21.16
N HIS A 103 -5.27 -6.48 -21.21
CA HIS A 103 -5.85 -5.76 -22.34
C HIS A 103 -4.85 -4.75 -22.93
N SER A 104 -5.32 -3.97 -23.89
CA SER A 104 -4.50 -2.95 -24.53
C SER A 104 -4.15 -1.82 -23.56
N ILE A 105 -2.91 -1.36 -23.63
CA ILE A 105 -2.44 -0.18 -22.90
C ILE A 105 -2.62 1.08 -23.76
N LYS A 106 -3.21 2.13 -23.19
CA LYS A 106 -3.18 3.48 -23.75
C LYS A 106 -2.02 4.27 -23.13
N ALA A 107 -0.99 4.56 -23.92
CA ALA A 107 0.15 5.37 -23.48
C ALA A 107 0.65 6.26 -24.63
N ASN A 108 -0.05 7.36 -24.90
CA ASN A 108 0.26 8.30 -25.98
C ASN A 108 1.31 9.33 -25.58
N ALA A 109 1.35 9.74 -24.31
CA ALA A 109 2.35 10.65 -23.79
C ALA A 109 3.73 9.96 -23.78
N THR A 110 4.73 10.65 -24.33
CA THR A 110 6.09 10.11 -24.52
C THR A 110 7.19 11.06 -24.04
N GLY A 111 6.89 12.34 -23.83
CA GLY A 111 7.82 13.26 -23.19
C GLY A 111 8.04 12.86 -21.74
N GLU A 112 9.26 13.04 -21.23
CA GLU A 112 9.56 12.74 -19.82
C GLU A 112 8.61 13.49 -18.87
N TRP A 113 8.30 14.75 -19.19
CA TRP A 113 7.28 15.56 -18.52
C TRP A 113 6.17 15.91 -19.50
N ASP A 114 4.99 15.33 -19.33
CA ASP A 114 3.86 15.51 -20.24
C ASP A 114 2.52 15.47 -19.48
N GLU A 115 1.78 16.57 -19.51
CA GLU A 115 0.48 16.65 -18.83
C GLU A 115 -0.57 15.70 -19.41
N LYS A 116 -0.39 15.29 -20.68
CA LYS A 116 -1.28 14.33 -21.36
C LYS A 116 -1.25 12.94 -20.76
N VAL A 117 -0.28 12.64 -19.87
CA VAL A 117 -0.30 11.43 -19.03
C VAL A 117 -1.63 11.26 -18.29
N ALA A 118 -2.34 12.36 -17.98
CA ALA A 118 -3.66 12.29 -17.35
C ALA A 118 -4.75 11.64 -18.23
N GLU A 119 -4.53 11.50 -19.54
CA GLU A 119 -5.44 10.88 -20.50
C GLU A 119 -5.04 9.44 -20.88
N ASP A 120 -3.86 9.00 -20.45
CA ASP A 120 -3.33 7.65 -20.64
C ASP A 120 -3.76 6.71 -19.52
N ASP A 121 -3.53 5.41 -19.71
CA ASP A 121 -3.41 4.50 -18.58
C ASP A 121 -2.24 4.98 -17.73
N HIS A 122 -2.45 5.08 -16.41
CA HIS A 122 -1.42 5.57 -15.51
C HIS A 122 -1.62 5.06 -14.09
N VAL A 123 -0.52 5.07 -13.34
CA VAL A 123 -0.55 5.04 -11.89
C VAL A 123 -0.46 6.44 -11.34
N SER A 124 -1.07 6.67 -10.17
CA SER A 124 -0.98 7.93 -9.46
C SER A 124 -0.50 7.73 -8.03
N ILE A 125 0.32 8.66 -7.57
CA ILE A 125 0.77 8.78 -6.18
C ILE A 125 0.20 10.09 -5.65
N VAL A 126 -0.56 10.02 -4.57
CA VAL A 126 -1.06 11.21 -3.88
C VAL A 126 -0.38 11.28 -2.53
N LEU A 127 0.46 12.31 -2.33
CA LEU A 127 1.19 12.53 -1.09
C LEU A 127 0.72 13.82 -0.44
N LYS A 128 0.45 13.73 0.86
CA LYS A 128 0.26 14.87 1.73
C LYS A 128 1.38 14.84 2.78
N PRO A 129 2.55 15.41 2.47
CA PRO A 129 3.65 15.49 3.41
C PRO A 129 3.23 16.37 4.59
N ARG A 130 3.40 15.86 5.82
CA ARG A 130 3.20 16.65 7.03
C ARG A 130 4.44 17.50 7.33
N GLY A 131 4.22 18.72 7.82
CA GLY A 131 5.30 19.66 8.17
C GLY A 131 5.96 20.37 6.98
N ASN A 132 5.37 20.31 5.77
CA ASN A 132 5.85 21.13 4.65
C ASN A 132 5.27 22.56 4.70
N ARG A 133 5.92 23.51 4.01
CA ARG A 133 5.45 24.90 3.89
C ARG A 133 4.14 25.07 3.09
N TRP A 134 3.59 24.00 2.53
CA TRP A 134 2.32 24.01 1.78
C TRP A 134 1.12 23.64 2.64
N CYS A 135 1.38 23.00 3.79
CA CYS A 135 0.44 22.49 4.77
C CYS A 135 0.68 23.19 6.13
N ASP A 136 0.78 24.53 6.14
CA ASP A 136 0.65 25.23 7.43
C ASP A 136 -0.76 25.01 8.02
N GLU A 137 -0.98 25.38 9.28
CA GLU A 137 -2.26 25.17 9.99
C GLU A 137 -3.47 25.81 9.27
N SER A 138 -3.25 26.68 8.28
CA SER A 138 -4.28 27.30 7.43
C SER A 138 -4.57 26.52 6.13
N HIS A 139 -3.76 25.52 5.76
CA HIS A 139 -3.85 24.78 4.48
C HIS A 139 -3.99 23.27 4.67
N HIS A 140 -4.97 22.83 5.47
CA HIS A 140 -5.24 21.44 5.81
C HIS A 140 -5.51 20.48 4.63
N SER A 141 -5.57 20.95 3.39
CA SER A 141 -5.97 20.19 2.21
C SER A 141 -4.93 20.18 1.08
N ALA A 142 -3.71 20.66 1.31
CA ALA A 142 -2.68 20.65 0.28
C ALA A 142 -2.08 19.24 0.06
N PHE A 143 -1.88 18.86 -1.20
CA PHE A 143 -1.27 17.57 -1.57
C PHE A 143 -0.56 17.65 -2.93
N VAL A 144 0.34 16.69 -3.16
CA VAL A 144 1.03 16.48 -4.43
C VAL A 144 0.46 15.25 -5.10
N LEU A 145 0.06 15.39 -6.36
CA LEU A 145 -0.37 14.32 -7.24
C LEU A 145 0.70 14.11 -8.29
N ILE A 146 1.28 12.91 -8.33
CA ILE A 146 2.22 12.48 -9.36
C ILE A 146 1.54 11.41 -10.19
N LYS A 147 1.67 11.46 -11.52
CA LYS A 147 1.16 10.45 -12.43
C LYS A 147 2.29 9.92 -13.30
N VAL A 148 2.28 8.62 -13.58
CA VAL A 148 3.25 7.95 -14.45
C VAL A 148 2.52 6.98 -15.35
N ASN A 149 2.75 7.06 -16.67
CA ASN A 149 2.18 6.12 -17.64
C ASN A 149 3.12 4.91 -17.90
N PRO A 150 2.67 3.89 -18.62
CA PRO A 150 3.47 2.70 -18.95
C PRO A 150 4.71 2.93 -19.82
N LYS A 151 4.87 4.13 -20.39
CA LYS A 151 6.09 4.55 -21.10
C LYS A 151 7.06 5.34 -20.21
N GLY A 152 6.72 5.55 -18.94
CA GLY A 152 7.52 6.31 -17.99
C GLY A 152 7.40 7.82 -18.15
N ALA A 153 6.51 8.31 -19.02
CA ALA A 153 6.16 9.73 -19.05
C ALA A 153 5.43 10.07 -17.75
N MET A 154 5.73 11.25 -17.19
CA MET A 154 5.17 11.68 -15.91
C MET A 154 4.65 13.11 -15.93
N CYS A 155 3.76 13.40 -15.00
CA CYS A 155 3.40 14.78 -14.65
C CYS A 155 3.13 14.87 -13.15
N ALA A 156 3.20 16.08 -12.61
CA ALA A 156 2.83 16.32 -11.23
C ALA A 156 2.05 17.63 -11.07
N ARG A 157 1.15 17.63 -10.09
CA ARG A 157 0.31 18.78 -9.72
C ARG A 157 0.30 18.95 -8.22
N THR A 158 0.26 20.21 -7.80
CA THR A 158 0.09 20.58 -6.39
C THR A 158 -1.28 21.18 -6.22
N TYR A 159 -2.04 20.63 -5.30
CA TYR A 159 -3.32 21.18 -4.91
C TYR A 159 -3.10 21.94 -3.62
N ARG A 160 -3.59 23.18 -3.56
CA ARG A 160 -3.58 24.04 -2.39
C ARG A 160 -5.01 24.54 -2.24
N HIS A 161 -5.82 23.81 -1.49
CA HIS A 161 -7.17 24.27 -1.18
C HIS A 161 -7.03 25.38 -0.13
N LEU A 162 -7.58 26.56 -0.45
CA LEU A 162 -8.01 27.52 0.55
C LEU A 162 -9.47 27.16 0.85
N GLU A 163 -9.91 27.20 2.11
CA GLU A 163 -11.32 26.96 2.43
C GLU A 163 -12.22 27.83 1.52
N GLY A 164 -13.17 27.20 0.84
CA GLY A 164 -14.16 27.86 -0.02
C GLY A 164 -13.79 28.05 -1.49
N ASP A 165 -12.61 27.62 -1.96
CA ASP A 165 -12.20 27.82 -3.36
C ASP A 165 -11.65 26.52 -3.99
N ALA A 166 -12.48 25.85 -4.79
CA ALA A 166 -12.09 24.66 -5.55
C ALA A 166 -11.18 25.02 -6.72
N ARG A 167 -9.92 25.34 -6.43
CA ARG A 167 -8.95 25.65 -7.48
C ARG A 167 -8.45 24.39 -8.17
N PRO A 168 -8.31 24.40 -9.51
CA PRO A 168 -7.62 23.33 -10.22
C PRO A 168 -6.17 23.25 -9.72
N GLY A 169 -5.66 22.04 -9.51
CA GLY A 169 -4.27 21.82 -9.07
C GLY A 169 -3.28 22.46 -10.03
N THR A 170 -2.23 23.09 -9.51
CA THR A 170 -1.22 23.78 -10.31
C THR A 170 -0.19 22.78 -10.83
N ALA A 171 0.05 22.77 -12.14
CA ALA A 171 1.14 22.01 -12.75
C ALA A 171 2.47 22.35 -12.07
N THR A 172 3.18 21.34 -11.58
CA THR A 172 4.40 21.55 -10.80
C THR A 172 5.44 20.53 -11.20
N LYS A 173 6.62 21.01 -11.60
CA LYS A 173 7.77 20.15 -11.82
C LYS A 173 8.47 19.93 -10.48
N VAL A 174 8.24 18.78 -9.86
CA VAL A 174 8.89 18.39 -8.61
C VAL A 174 10.39 18.20 -8.88
N GLU A 175 11.23 18.98 -8.21
CA GLU A 175 12.67 18.94 -8.41
C GLU A 175 13.23 17.56 -8.08
N GLY A 176 13.99 16.99 -9.01
CA GLY A 176 14.61 15.68 -8.89
C GLY A 176 13.63 14.51 -8.91
N LEU A 177 12.32 14.70 -9.14
CA LEU A 177 11.40 13.59 -9.42
C LEU A 177 11.87 12.85 -10.67
N ALA A 178 11.88 11.52 -10.61
CA ALA A 178 12.20 10.68 -11.76
C ALA A 178 11.31 9.45 -11.77
N ALA A 179 10.93 9.00 -12.97
CA ALA A 179 10.19 7.77 -13.17
C ALA A 179 10.72 7.00 -14.37
N LYS A 180 10.68 5.66 -14.28
CA LYS A 180 10.89 4.74 -15.40
C LYS A 180 9.86 3.63 -15.36
N ALA A 181 9.52 3.10 -16.53
CA ALA A 181 8.56 2.03 -16.65
C ALA A 181 9.04 1.01 -17.68
N ALA A 182 8.63 -0.24 -17.48
CA ALA A 182 8.83 -1.33 -18.42
C ALA A 182 7.50 -2.03 -18.68
N THR A 183 7.23 -2.34 -19.94
CA THR A 183 6.04 -3.09 -20.36
C THR A 183 6.45 -4.50 -20.77
N TYR A 184 5.63 -5.47 -20.39
CA TYR A 184 5.76 -6.89 -20.65
C TYR A 184 4.46 -7.43 -21.28
N PRO A 185 4.43 -8.68 -21.78
CA PRO A 185 3.23 -9.20 -22.45
C PRO A 185 1.93 -9.18 -21.62
N ASN A 186 2.01 -9.32 -20.29
CA ASN A 186 0.85 -9.41 -19.40
C ASN A 186 0.90 -8.46 -18.20
N ARG A 187 1.79 -7.47 -18.23
CA ARG A 187 1.97 -6.50 -17.16
C ARG A 187 2.77 -5.30 -17.62
N TRP A 188 2.73 -4.25 -16.83
CA TRP A 188 3.74 -3.21 -16.86
C TRP A 188 4.11 -2.82 -15.44
N CYS A 189 5.31 -2.30 -15.29
CA CYS A 189 5.85 -1.88 -14.02
C CYS A 189 6.33 -0.44 -14.12
N ALA A 190 6.24 0.30 -13.03
CA ALA A 190 6.79 1.65 -12.94
C ALA A 190 7.53 1.83 -11.62
N GLU A 191 8.66 2.52 -11.67
CA GLU A 191 9.45 2.90 -10.51
C GLU A 191 9.57 4.41 -10.48
N VAL A 192 9.33 4.99 -9.31
CA VAL A 192 9.30 6.44 -9.10
C VAL A 192 10.21 6.78 -7.93
N ARG A 193 11.14 7.71 -8.14
CA ARG A 193 11.94 8.34 -7.08
C ARG A 193 11.39 9.72 -6.79
N ILE A 194 10.99 9.95 -5.55
CA ILE A 194 10.44 11.20 -5.04
C ILE A 194 11.41 11.76 -4.00
N PRO A 195 12.18 12.82 -4.33
CA PRO A 195 13.05 13.46 -3.35
C PRO A 195 12.22 14.18 -2.27
N PHE A 196 12.58 14.00 -1.00
CA PHE A 196 11.90 14.70 0.11
C PHE A 196 11.99 16.23 -0.04
N ALA A 197 13.15 16.73 -0.45
CA ALA A 197 13.36 18.14 -0.74
C ALA A 197 12.42 18.66 -1.87
N GLY A 198 12.16 17.82 -2.89
CA GLY A 198 11.28 18.16 -4.01
C GLY A 198 9.80 18.29 -3.63
N VAL A 199 9.35 17.55 -2.61
CA VAL A 199 8.01 17.69 -2.03
C VAL A 199 7.97 18.60 -0.79
N LEU A 200 9.00 19.45 -0.69
CA LEU A 200 9.19 20.51 0.32
C LEU A 200 9.16 20.03 1.77
N THR A 201 9.61 18.81 2.00
CA THR A 201 9.86 18.35 3.36
C THR A 201 11.35 18.44 3.63
N ASP A 202 11.73 19.27 4.61
CA ASP A 202 13.06 19.20 5.21
C ASP A 202 13.18 17.83 5.89
N PRO A 203 14.08 16.92 5.47
CA PRO A 203 14.22 15.61 6.10
C PRO A 203 14.47 15.71 7.61
N ALA A 204 15.09 16.79 8.08
CA ALA A 204 15.31 17.03 9.51
C ALA A 204 14.05 17.44 10.28
N LYS A 205 12.98 17.87 9.60
CA LYS A 205 11.69 18.25 10.19
C LYS A 205 10.55 17.35 9.74
N MET A 206 10.84 16.38 8.88
CA MET A 206 9.90 15.41 8.35
C MET A 206 9.29 14.58 9.47
N GLU A 207 7.95 14.54 9.50
CA GLU A 207 7.24 13.55 10.28
C GLU A 207 7.44 12.16 9.69
N VAL A 208 7.55 11.15 10.55
CA VAL A 208 7.74 9.76 10.13
C VAL A 208 6.47 9.16 9.54
N ALA A 209 5.28 9.74 9.77
CA ALA A 209 4.02 9.25 9.18
C ALA A 209 3.35 10.31 8.30
N TRP A 210 3.12 9.95 7.04
CA TRP A 210 2.50 10.80 6.02
C TRP A 210 1.11 10.30 5.68
N GLN A 211 0.25 11.21 5.21
CA GLN A 211 -0.99 10.83 4.57
C GLN A 211 -0.71 10.58 3.08
N ALA A 212 -1.10 9.41 2.57
CA ALA A 212 -0.87 9.06 1.18
C ALA A 212 -1.91 8.06 0.65
N ASN A 213 -2.06 8.03 -0.68
CA ASN A 213 -2.77 6.96 -1.36
C ASN A 213 -2.17 6.73 -2.75
N PHE A 214 -2.43 5.56 -3.32
CA PHE A 214 -1.90 5.11 -4.60
C PHE A 214 -3.04 4.59 -5.45
N PHE A 215 -3.01 4.92 -6.73
CA PHE A 215 -4.09 4.61 -7.67
C PHE A 215 -3.55 4.03 -8.96
N ARG A 216 -4.38 3.26 -9.65
CA ARG A 216 -4.21 2.94 -11.06
C ARG A 216 -5.50 3.29 -11.79
N LYS A 217 -5.37 4.05 -12.86
CA LYS A 217 -6.46 4.43 -13.75
C LYS A 217 -6.21 3.86 -15.14
N ARG A 218 -7.23 3.22 -15.71
CA ARG A 218 -7.22 2.67 -17.07
C ARG A 218 -8.18 3.49 -17.93
N HIS A 219 -7.66 4.09 -19.00
CA HIS A 219 -8.34 4.88 -20.02
C HIS A 219 -8.52 4.11 -21.33
N SER A 220 -7.72 3.07 -21.61
CA SER A 220 -7.79 2.23 -22.80
C SER A 220 -9.15 1.56 -23.04
N ASN A 221 -9.96 1.39 -22.00
CA ASN A 221 -11.25 0.69 -22.05
C ASN A 221 -12.48 1.61 -21.99
N LEU A 222 -12.33 2.91 -22.26
CA LEU A 222 -13.46 3.85 -22.21
C LEU A 222 -14.55 3.63 -23.29
N TYR A 223 -14.30 2.79 -24.32
CA TYR A 223 -15.19 2.68 -25.48
C TYR A 223 -15.48 1.29 -26.05
N SER A 224 -14.94 0.19 -25.51
CA SER A 224 -15.30 -1.16 -26.02
C SER A 224 -16.40 -1.82 -25.17
N SER A 225 -17.65 -1.63 -25.60
CA SER A 225 -18.77 -2.59 -25.50
C SER A 225 -18.82 -3.50 -24.26
N VAL A 226 -19.24 -2.98 -23.10
CA VAL A 226 -19.61 -3.82 -21.95
C VAL A 226 -21.13 -3.99 -21.96
N GLN A 227 -21.60 -5.24 -22.08
CA GLN A 227 -23.02 -5.59 -22.04
C GLN A 227 -23.54 -5.47 -20.60
N PRO A 228 -24.82 -5.11 -20.36
CA PRO A 228 -25.42 -5.13 -19.03
C PRO A 228 -25.43 -6.56 -18.47
N GLY A 229 -24.47 -6.88 -17.61
CA GLY A 229 -24.29 -8.24 -17.05
C GLY A 229 -22.85 -8.57 -16.68
N ASP A 230 -21.87 -7.89 -17.28
CA ASP A 230 -20.46 -8.00 -16.92
C ASP A 230 -20.15 -7.14 -15.68
N ILE A 231 -20.56 -7.63 -14.50
CA ILE A 231 -20.09 -7.17 -13.18
C ILE A 231 -18.57 -7.44 -13.08
N GLY A 232 -17.79 -6.59 -13.76
CA GLY A 232 -16.46 -6.98 -14.21
C GLY A 232 -15.67 -5.94 -14.99
N TYR A 233 -16.30 -4.95 -15.63
CA TYR A 233 -15.58 -4.16 -16.65
C TYR A 233 -15.95 -2.67 -16.79
N ALA A 234 -16.73 -2.09 -15.87
CA ALA A 234 -17.09 -0.66 -15.97
C ALA A 234 -16.00 0.27 -15.39
N ASN A 235 -14.96 0.62 -16.16
CA ASN A 235 -14.14 1.84 -15.97
C ASN A 235 -13.33 1.96 -14.65
N TRP A 236 -12.74 0.88 -14.14
CA TRP A 236 -12.29 0.91 -12.75
C TRP A 236 -10.92 1.52 -12.50
N THR A 237 -10.96 2.67 -11.83
CA THR A 237 -9.89 3.14 -10.97
C THR A 237 -9.76 2.17 -9.79
N THR A 238 -8.53 1.74 -9.51
CA THR A 238 -8.20 0.89 -8.37
C THR A 238 -7.24 1.62 -7.45
N SER A 239 -7.26 1.30 -6.16
CA SER A 239 -6.43 1.97 -5.18
C SER A 239 -6.08 1.12 -3.99
N TRP A 240 -5.03 1.52 -3.29
CA TRP A 240 -4.66 0.92 -2.02
C TRP A 240 -5.71 1.18 -0.94
N LYS A 241 -6.10 2.44 -0.74
CA LYS A 241 -7.25 2.78 0.10
C LYS A 241 -8.45 3.12 -0.78
N ALA A 242 -9.56 2.40 -0.61
CA ALA A 242 -10.82 2.71 -1.26
C ALA A 242 -11.34 4.09 -0.81
N CYS A 243 -11.84 4.87 -1.77
CA CYS A 243 -12.41 6.19 -1.61
C CYS A 243 -13.31 6.51 -2.81
N ALA A 244 -14.57 6.88 -2.54
CA ALA A 244 -15.55 7.24 -3.56
C ALA A 244 -15.27 8.62 -4.24
N ASP A 245 -14.40 9.45 -3.64
CA ASP A 245 -14.28 10.89 -3.98
C ASP A 245 -13.30 11.19 -5.14
N LEU A 246 -12.76 10.19 -5.83
CA LEU A 246 -11.78 10.46 -6.87
C LEU A 246 -12.39 11.09 -8.12
N ALA A 247 -13.70 10.92 -8.34
CA ALA A 247 -14.42 11.54 -9.43
C ALA A 247 -14.45 13.09 -9.31
N THR A 248 -14.34 13.63 -8.10
CA THR A 248 -14.41 15.08 -7.85
C THR A 248 -13.04 15.71 -7.55
N PHE A 249 -11.97 14.90 -7.42
CA PHE A 249 -10.62 15.33 -6.99
C PHE A 249 -10.64 16.21 -5.73
N SER A 250 -11.67 16.05 -4.88
CA SER A 250 -11.77 16.77 -3.63
C SER A 250 -10.98 16.01 -2.57
N PRO A 251 -9.88 16.56 -2.02
CA PRO A 251 -9.11 15.89 -0.99
C PRO A 251 -9.93 15.83 0.31
N SER A 252 -10.71 14.78 0.50
CA SER A 252 -11.30 14.47 1.80
C SER A 252 -10.27 13.72 2.65
N PRO A 253 -10.29 13.87 3.99
CA PRO A 253 -9.47 13.04 4.88
C PRO A 253 -9.65 11.53 4.65
N ALA A 254 -10.84 11.11 4.18
CA ALA A 254 -11.16 9.73 3.86
C ALA A 254 -10.38 9.17 2.67
N MET A 255 -9.75 10.01 1.84
CA MET A 255 -8.93 9.59 0.70
C MET A 255 -7.61 8.93 1.11
N PHE A 256 -7.08 9.24 2.28
CA PHE A 256 -5.70 8.92 2.63
C PHE A 256 -5.58 7.73 3.59
N GLY A 257 -4.64 6.83 3.28
CA GLY A 257 -4.05 5.94 4.28
C GLY A 257 -2.87 6.61 4.97
N VAL A 258 -2.16 5.84 5.79
CA VAL A 258 -0.97 6.32 6.51
C VAL A 258 0.27 5.58 5.99
N VAL A 259 1.28 6.32 5.55
CA VAL A 259 2.58 5.77 5.14
C VAL A 259 3.64 6.16 6.15
N TYR A 260 4.27 5.18 6.77
CA TYR A 260 5.39 5.36 7.68
C TYR A 260 6.72 5.29 6.92
N ILE A 261 7.54 6.34 7.04
CA ILE A 261 8.83 6.52 6.35
C ILE A 261 9.93 6.61 7.41
N PRO A 262 10.65 5.50 7.72
CA PRO A 262 11.57 5.38 8.86
C PRO A 262 12.86 6.22 8.78
N THR A 263 12.87 7.29 7.99
CA THR A 263 13.98 8.24 7.86
C THR A 263 13.65 9.65 8.34
N GLY A 264 12.41 9.90 8.79
CA GLY A 264 11.98 11.15 9.43
C GLY A 264 12.39 11.27 10.90
N LYS A 265 12.27 12.48 11.46
CA LYS A 265 12.65 12.77 12.87
C LYS A 265 11.46 12.97 13.81
N ALA A 266 10.30 13.37 13.31
CA ALA A 266 9.15 13.70 14.15
C ALA A 266 8.11 12.57 14.17
N VAL A 267 7.94 11.93 15.33
CA VAL A 267 6.93 10.89 15.55
C VAL A 267 5.56 11.55 15.77
N PRO A 268 4.48 11.13 15.07
CA PRO A 268 3.13 11.65 15.30
C PRO A 268 2.70 11.54 16.76
N ASP A 269 1.88 12.48 17.25
CA ASP A 269 1.46 12.49 18.67
C ASP A 269 0.81 11.18 19.13
N LYS A 270 0.04 10.52 18.27
CA LYS A 270 -0.57 9.21 18.55
C LYS A 270 0.44 8.08 18.82
N LEU A 271 1.68 8.28 18.39
CA LEU A 271 2.81 7.37 18.61
C LEU A 271 3.72 7.82 19.77
N LYS A 272 3.54 9.04 20.30
CA LYS A 272 4.31 9.53 21.46
C LYS A 272 3.81 8.81 22.73
N GLY A 273 4.74 8.21 23.49
CA GLY A 273 4.41 7.41 24.68
C GLY A 273 4.15 5.93 24.39
N VAL A 274 4.15 5.50 23.13
CA VAL A 274 4.25 4.08 22.76
C VAL A 274 5.73 3.69 22.82
N GLU A 275 6.29 3.71 24.03
CA GLU A 275 7.67 3.33 24.28
C GLU A 275 7.79 1.82 24.09
N ASN A 276 8.50 1.41 23.04
CA ASN A 276 8.79 0.01 22.67
C ASN A 276 7.76 -0.70 21.78
N ILE A 277 7.58 -0.24 20.54
CA ILE A 277 7.26 -1.18 19.45
C ILE A 277 8.55 -1.96 19.15
N VAL A 278 8.81 -2.99 19.95
CA VAL A 278 9.76 -4.04 19.57
C VAL A 278 9.07 -4.80 18.43
N VAL A 279 9.64 -4.78 17.21
CA VAL A 279 9.32 -5.82 16.23
C VAL A 279 9.77 -7.13 16.86
N LYS A 280 8.86 -7.84 17.54
CA LYS A 280 9.07 -9.25 17.79
C LYS A 280 9.18 -9.88 16.39
N PRO A 281 10.20 -10.71 16.11
CA PRO A 281 10.13 -11.59 14.94
C PRO A 281 8.75 -12.22 14.93
N ALA A 282 8.10 -12.26 13.77
CA ALA A 282 6.82 -12.93 13.63
C ALA A 282 6.90 -14.24 14.44
N PRO A 283 5.95 -14.50 15.37
CA PRO A 283 5.98 -15.74 16.11
C PRO A 283 6.15 -16.86 15.09
N LYS A 284 7.17 -17.70 15.29
CA LYS A 284 7.31 -18.92 14.49
C LYS A 284 5.91 -19.53 14.48
N PRO A 285 5.29 -19.78 13.31
CA PRO A 285 3.90 -20.22 13.25
C PRO A 285 3.74 -21.32 14.30
N PRO A 286 2.73 -21.23 15.18
CA PRO A 286 2.58 -22.18 16.27
C PRO A 286 2.76 -23.56 15.66
N GLU A 287 3.72 -24.32 16.19
CA GLU A 287 3.94 -25.67 15.74
C GLU A 287 2.59 -26.34 15.87
N ALA A 288 1.96 -26.63 14.72
CA ALA A 288 0.54 -26.93 14.69
C ALA A 288 0.30 -28.07 15.68
N ASP A 289 -0.44 -27.80 16.75
CA ASP A 289 -0.83 -28.84 17.67
C ASP A 289 -1.79 -29.72 16.86
N LYS A 290 -1.25 -30.80 16.30
CA LYS A 290 -1.91 -31.65 15.29
C LYS A 290 -3.15 -32.39 15.83
N LYS A 291 -3.67 -31.99 16.98
CA LYS A 291 -4.71 -32.72 17.71
C LYS A 291 -5.93 -31.89 18.10
N THR A 292 -5.95 -30.58 17.89
CA THR A 292 -7.16 -29.80 18.22
C THR A 292 -7.38 -28.62 17.27
N PRO A 293 -8.48 -28.59 16.50
CA PRO A 293 -8.84 -27.43 15.70
C PRO A 293 -9.15 -26.20 16.58
N PRO A 294 -8.91 -24.96 16.11
CA PRO A 294 -9.22 -23.76 16.89
C PRO A 294 -10.74 -23.60 17.10
N PRO A 295 -11.19 -23.02 18.23
CA PRO A 295 -12.60 -22.74 18.45
C PRO A 295 -13.08 -21.66 17.47
N GLY A 296 -14.07 -21.98 16.64
CA GLY A 296 -14.64 -21.05 15.64
C GLY A 296 -14.94 -21.67 14.27
N PHE A 297 -14.68 -22.97 14.06
CA PHE A 297 -14.94 -23.68 12.80
C PHE A 297 -16.19 -24.58 12.79
N ASP A 298 -17.03 -24.50 13.83
CA ASP A 298 -18.36 -25.16 13.84
C ASP A 298 -19.46 -24.14 13.52
N LEU A 299 -19.32 -23.41 12.42
CA LEU A 299 -20.43 -22.63 11.89
C LEU A 299 -21.30 -23.56 11.05
N SER A 300 -22.60 -23.57 11.32
CA SER A 300 -23.57 -24.26 10.48
C SER A 300 -23.61 -23.64 9.08
N GLU A 301 -24.05 -24.40 8.08
CA GLU A 301 -24.18 -23.94 6.69
C GLU A 301 -25.03 -22.65 6.60
N ALA A 302 -26.09 -22.55 7.41
CA ALA A 302 -26.92 -21.36 7.51
C ALA A 302 -26.19 -20.13 8.08
N GLU A 303 -25.27 -20.31 9.03
CA GLU A 303 -24.45 -19.22 9.56
C GLU A 303 -23.38 -18.76 8.55
N LEU A 304 -22.86 -19.69 7.76
CA LEU A 304 -21.92 -19.38 6.68
C LEU A 304 -22.61 -18.63 5.53
N GLU A 305 -23.81 -19.03 5.12
CA GLU A 305 -24.61 -18.32 4.10
C GLU A 305 -25.07 -16.93 4.58
N ALA A 306 -25.36 -16.77 5.87
CA ALA A 306 -25.69 -15.46 6.45
C ALA A 306 -24.46 -14.53 6.52
N HIS A 307 -23.27 -15.09 6.76
CA HIS A 307 -22.02 -14.33 6.85
C HIS A 307 -21.43 -13.98 5.48
N PHE A 308 -21.51 -14.90 4.53
CA PHE A 308 -21.01 -14.74 3.16
C PHE A 308 -22.19 -14.51 2.22
N ARG A 309 -22.31 -13.31 1.65
CA ARG A 309 -23.38 -12.93 0.69
C ARG A 309 -23.25 -13.61 -0.70
N SER A 310 -22.63 -14.78 -0.78
CA SER A 310 -22.39 -15.54 -2.01
C SER A 310 -22.40 -17.04 -1.69
N PRO A 311 -22.70 -17.92 -2.66
CA PRO A 311 -22.75 -19.37 -2.43
C PRO A 311 -21.42 -19.87 -1.86
N VAL A 312 -21.49 -20.57 -0.73
CA VAL A 312 -20.33 -21.16 -0.06
C VAL A 312 -20.26 -22.63 -0.46
N ALA A 313 -19.12 -23.07 -1.00
CA ALA A 313 -18.85 -24.49 -1.22
C ALA A 313 -18.12 -25.04 0.01
N LEU A 314 -18.77 -25.94 0.75
CA LEU A 314 -18.14 -26.67 1.84
C LEU A 314 -17.26 -27.76 1.24
N VAL A 315 -15.94 -27.61 1.38
CA VAL A 315 -14.98 -28.64 0.97
C VAL A 315 -14.70 -29.53 2.18
N PRO A 316 -14.93 -30.84 2.10
CA PRO A 316 -14.64 -31.74 3.21
C PRO A 316 -13.16 -31.71 3.55
N PHE A 317 -12.86 -31.64 4.85
CA PHE A 317 -11.49 -31.78 5.32
C PHE A 317 -11.02 -33.22 5.10
N VAL A 318 -9.87 -33.38 4.45
CA VAL A 318 -9.26 -34.70 4.21
C VAL A 318 -7.89 -34.74 4.87
N GLU A 319 -7.71 -35.65 5.83
CA GLU A 319 -6.47 -35.78 6.62
C GLU A 319 -5.25 -36.15 5.77
N LYS A 320 -5.47 -36.80 4.63
CA LYS A 320 -4.44 -37.13 3.64
C LYS A 320 -4.92 -36.65 2.28
N GLY A 321 -4.27 -35.61 1.76
CA GLY A 321 -4.55 -35.10 0.42
C GLY A 321 -4.15 -36.09 -0.68
N PRO A 322 -4.64 -35.90 -1.91
CA PRO A 322 -4.24 -36.69 -3.06
C PRO A 322 -2.74 -36.59 -3.28
N GLU A 323 -2.11 -37.67 -3.76
CA GLU A 323 -0.80 -37.54 -4.36
C GLU A 323 -0.93 -36.70 -5.64
N ILE A 324 -0.30 -35.53 -5.67
CA ILE A 324 -0.37 -34.61 -6.81
C ILE A 324 0.50 -35.17 -7.95
N ARG A 325 -0.04 -36.17 -8.65
CA ARG A 325 0.54 -36.78 -9.87
C ARG A 325 -0.25 -36.45 -11.14
N GLY A 326 -1.27 -35.59 -11.02
CA GLY A 326 -2.13 -35.18 -12.13
C GLY A 326 -3.18 -36.21 -12.54
N ASP A 327 -3.42 -37.24 -11.72
CA ASP A 327 -4.47 -38.23 -11.94
C ASP A 327 -5.76 -37.81 -11.19
N LEU A 328 -6.80 -37.45 -11.95
CA LEU A 328 -8.10 -37.01 -11.43
C LEU A 328 -9.05 -38.20 -11.14
N SER A 329 -8.60 -39.44 -11.32
CA SER A 329 -9.38 -40.64 -10.98
C SER A 329 -9.27 -41.04 -9.52
N ASP A 330 -8.44 -40.34 -8.73
CA ASP A 330 -8.36 -40.55 -7.28
C ASP A 330 -9.73 -40.27 -6.63
N PRO A 331 -10.25 -41.18 -5.77
CA PRO A 331 -11.55 -41.02 -5.12
C PRO A 331 -11.73 -39.72 -4.36
N ILE A 332 -10.65 -39.05 -3.97
CA ILE A 332 -10.69 -37.76 -3.28
C ILE A 332 -11.04 -36.57 -4.19
N TRP A 333 -10.92 -36.76 -5.51
CA TRP A 333 -11.25 -35.77 -6.54
C TRP A 333 -12.62 -35.97 -7.20
N GLN A 334 -13.27 -37.12 -6.96
CA GLN A 334 -14.63 -37.45 -7.42
C GLN A 334 -15.68 -36.95 -6.43
#